data_AF-A0A7J9XBG5-F1
#
_entry.id   AF-A0A7J9XBG5-F1
#
_cell.length_a   1.000
_cell.length_b   1.000
_cell.length_c   1.000
_cell.angle_alpha   90.00
_cell.angle_beta   90.00
_cell.angle_gamma   90.00
#
_symmetry.space_group_name_H-M   'P 1'
#
loop_
_entity.id
_entity.type
_entity.pdbx_description
1 polymer ?
#
loop_
_entity_poly.entity_id
_entity_poly.type
_entity_poly.pdbx_seq_one_letter_code
_entity_poly.pdbx_strand_id
1 'polypeptide(L)'
;MTNATRKEVVPVPKPHDPALLVLVRSLCHEVDRLRARLKVNRTEYANLLAAARASLGAQEDNEPDPLFYLRDELANLRDMP
;
A
#
# COMPACT_ATOMS: atom_id res chain seq x y z
N MET A 1 60.01 4.74 -35.82
CA MET A 1 59.35 4.85 -34.50
C MET A 1 57.87 5.03 -34.77
N THR A 2 57.09 3.94 -34.73
CA THR A 2 55.71 3.94 -35.23
C THR A 2 54.79 3.51 -34.09
N ASN A 3 54.05 4.47 -33.54
CA ASN A 3 53.12 4.26 -32.43
C ASN A 3 51.80 3.73 -33.00
N ALA A 4 51.55 2.43 -32.86
CA ALA A 4 50.28 1.82 -33.26
C ALA A 4 49.22 2.11 -32.18
N THR A 5 48.21 2.88 -32.55
CA THR A 5 47.06 3.25 -31.70
C THR A 5 46.29 1.99 -31.30
N ARG A 6 46.45 1.54 -30.06
CA ARG A 6 45.64 0.45 -29.49
C ARG A 6 44.22 0.98 -29.30
N LYS A 7 43.27 0.53 -30.13
CA LYS A 7 41.84 0.78 -29.90
C LYS A 7 41.43 0.08 -28.61
N GLU A 8 41.07 0.84 -27.58
CA GLU A 8 40.34 0.31 -26.43
C GLU A 8 38.97 -0.15 -26.91
N VAL A 9 38.75 -1.46 -26.90
CA VAL A 9 37.43 -2.04 -27.05
C VAL A 9 36.72 -1.83 -25.71
N VAL A 10 35.86 -0.82 -25.63
CA VAL A 10 34.93 -0.67 -24.50
C VAL A 10 34.06 -1.92 -24.47
N PRO A 11 34.04 -2.71 -23.38
CA PRO A 11 33.23 -3.91 -23.33
C PRO A 11 31.76 -3.50 -23.42
N VAL A 12 31.06 -4.00 -24.45
CA VAL A 12 29.61 -3.90 -24.51
C VAL A 12 29.07 -4.62 -23.27
N PRO A 13 28.28 -3.97 -22.41
CA PRO A 13 27.70 -4.63 -21.25
C PRO A 13 26.89 -5.83 -21.74
N LYS A 14 27.21 -7.01 -21.22
CA LYS A 14 26.41 -8.21 -21.53
C LYS A 14 24.97 -7.92 -21.11
N PRO A 15 23.97 -8.24 -21.95
CA PRO A 15 22.58 -8.01 -21.59
C PRO A 15 22.30 -8.71 -20.26
N HIS A 16 21.78 -7.94 -19.29
CA HIS A 16 21.29 -8.50 -18.04
C HIS A 16 20.19 -9.51 -18.36
N ASP A 17 20.12 -10.60 -17.58
CA ASP A 17 19.11 -11.63 -17.77
C ASP A 17 17.70 -10.98 -17.77
N PRO A 18 16.96 -11.04 -18.89
CA PRO A 18 15.64 -10.42 -18.99
C PRO A 18 14.67 -10.97 -17.93
N ALA A 19 14.89 -12.18 -17.43
CA ALA A 19 14.11 -12.75 -16.34
C ALA A 19 14.25 -11.94 -15.03
N LEU A 20 15.43 -11.37 -14.75
CA LEU A 20 15.64 -10.52 -13.58
C LEU A 20 14.83 -9.23 -13.67
N LEU A 21 14.76 -8.60 -14.85
CA LEU A 21 13.96 -7.40 -15.05
C LEU A 21 12.47 -7.67 -14.91
N VAL A 22 12.00 -8.85 -15.35
CA VAL A 22 10.62 -9.29 -15.14
C VAL A 22 10.34 -9.50 -13.66
N LEU A 23 11.22 -10.20 -12.94
CA LEU A 23 11.06 -10.44 -11.50
C LEU A 23 11.00 -9.14 -10.69
N VAL A 24 11.92 -8.21 -10.94
CA VAL A 24 11.94 -6.91 -10.25
C VAL A 24 10.65 -6.15 -10.51
N ARG A 25 10.14 -6.12 -11.75
CA ARG A 25 8.85 -5.49 -12.06
C ARG A 25 7.69 -6.15 -11.32
N SER A 26 7.63 -7.47 -11.29
CA SER A 26 6.60 -8.21 -10.55
C SER A 26 6.64 -7.90 -9.05
N LEU A 27 7.83 -7.83 -8.46
CA LEU A 27 8.00 -7.46 -7.05
C LEU A 27 7.56 -6.02 -6.78
N CYS A 28 7.92 -5.06 -7.64
CA CYS A 28 7.45 -3.68 -7.51
C CYS A 28 5.92 -3.61 -7.56
N HIS A 29 5.29 -4.30 -8.51
CA HIS A 29 3.82 -4.35 -8.58
C HIS A 29 3.18 -4.95 -7.32
N GLU A 30 3.76 -6.02 -6.76
CA GLU A 30 3.22 -6.60 -5.53
C GLU A 30 3.42 -5.67 -4.33
N VAL A 31 4.56 -4.97 -4.23
CA VAL A 31 4.78 -3.95 -3.20
C VAL A 31 3.74 -2.84 -3.30
N ASP A 32 3.43 -2.36 -4.50
CA ASP A 32 2.44 -1.30 -4.71
C ASP A 32 1.03 -1.80 -4.38
N ARG A 33 0.69 -3.02 -4.77
CA ARG A 33 -0.57 -3.68 -4.40
C ARG A 33 -0.71 -3.81 -2.88
N LEU A 34 0.33 -4.28 -2.19
CA LEU A 34 0.33 -4.43 -0.73
C LEU A 34 0.25 -3.08 -0.02
N ARG A 35 0.91 -2.04 -0.54
CA ARG A 35 0.79 -0.67 -0.02
C ARG A 35 -0.63 -0.13 -0.17
N ALA A 36 -1.27 -0.37 -1.32
CA ALA A 36 -2.66 0.02 -1.54
C ALA A 36 -3.59 -0.67 -0.54
N ARG A 37 -3.43 -1.99 -0.34
CA ARG A 37 -4.21 -2.76 0.66
C ARG A 37 -3.96 -2.28 2.09
N LEU A 38 -2.70 -2.03 2.45
CA LEU A 38 -2.37 -1.50 3.78
C LEU A 38 -3.00 -0.13 4.02
N LYS A 39 -3.04 0.73 2.99
CA LYS A 39 -3.69 2.04 3.09
C LYS A 39 -5.18 1.89 3.36
N VAL A 40 -5.87 1.02 2.62
CA VAL A 40 -7.30 0.71 2.82
C VAL A 40 -7.56 0.24 4.26
N ASN A 41 -6.84 -0.81 4.72
CA ASN A 41 -7.01 -1.33 6.08
C ASN A 41 -6.75 -0.26 7.17
N ARG A 42 -5.76 0.62 6.97
CA ARG A 42 -5.48 1.71 7.93
C ARG A 42 -6.60 2.73 7.99
N THR A 43 -7.21 3.04 6.85
CA THR A 43 -8.38 3.92 6.78
C THR A 43 -9.58 3.30 7.49
N GLU A 44 -9.88 2.03 7.22
CA GLU A 44 -10.97 1.29 7.88
C GLU A 44 -10.81 1.26 9.41
N TYR A 45 -9.60 0.96 9.89
CA TYR A 45 -9.31 0.97 11.33
C TYR A 45 -9.47 2.37 11.94
N ALA A 46 -9.03 3.41 11.22
CA ALA A 46 -9.18 4.79 11.68
C ALA A 46 -10.66 5.20 11.79
N ASN A 47 -11.49 4.78 10.83
CA ASN A 47 -12.93 5.05 10.87
C ASN A 47 -13.61 4.30 12.03
N LEU A 48 -13.32 3.01 12.23
CA LEU A 48 -13.84 2.25 13.38
C LEU A 48 -13.44 2.87 14.72
N LEU A 49 -12.19 3.34 14.85
CA LEU A 49 -11.74 4.03 16.06
C LEU A 49 -12.49 5.36 16.25
N ALA A 50 -12.77 6.09 15.18
CA ALA A 50 -13.59 7.30 15.24
C ALA A 50 -15.03 6.99 15.68
N ALA A 51 -15.65 5.94 15.12
CA ALA A 51 -16.98 5.48 15.50
C ALA A 51 -17.06 5.03 16.96
N ALA A 52 -16.04 4.30 17.45
CA ALA A 52 -15.94 3.92 18.86
C ALA A 52 -15.86 5.15 19.79
N ARG A 53 -15.07 6.16 19.41
CA ARG A 53 -14.97 7.42 20.16
C ARG A 53 -16.28 8.22 20.12
N ALA A 54 -16.95 8.28 18.97
CA ALA A 54 -18.26 8.90 18.84
C ALA A 54 -19.29 8.21 19.74
N SER A 55 -19.25 6.87 19.83
CA SER A 55 -20.13 6.10 20.71
C SER A 55 -19.92 6.44 22.19
N LEU A 56 -18.68 6.70 22.62
CA LEU A 56 -18.39 7.13 23.99
C LEU A 56 -18.91 8.54 24.26
N GLY A 57 -18.70 9.48 23.34
CA GLY A 57 -19.25 10.85 23.47
C GLY A 57 -20.78 10.86 23.52
N ALA A 58 -21.42 10.09 22.62
CA ALA A 58 -22.87 9.94 22.61
C ALA A 58 -23.41 9.31 23.91
N GLN A 59 -22.65 8.41 24.54
CA GLN A 59 -23.01 7.86 25.86
C GLN A 59 -22.91 8.91 26.97
N GLU A 60 -21.90 9.77 26.95
CA GLU A 60 -21.75 10.89 27.89
C GLU A 60 -22.88 11.92 27.72
N ASP A 61 -23.29 12.15 26.48
CA ASP A 61 -24.39 13.06 26.12
C ASP A 61 -25.80 12.46 26.34
N ASN A 62 -25.89 11.21 26.81
CA ASN A 62 -27.13 10.44 26.98
C ASN A 62 -27.98 10.35 25.69
N GLU A 63 -27.31 10.23 24.54
CA GLU A 63 -28.01 9.91 23.29
C GLU A 63 -28.76 8.57 23.41
N PRO A 64 -29.91 8.39 22.71
CA PRO A 64 -30.73 7.20 22.87
C PRO A 64 -30.08 5.88 22.41
N ASP A 65 -29.15 5.94 21.44
CA ASP A 65 -28.45 4.76 20.91
C ASP A 65 -26.99 5.10 20.56
N PRO A 66 -26.11 5.24 21.56
CA PRO A 66 -24.71 5.61 21.34
C PRO A 66 -23.94 4.58 20.51
N LEU A 67 -24.35 3.30 20.56
CA LEU A 67 -23.73 2.23 19.78
C LEU A 67 -24.11 2.24 18.30
N PHE A 68 -25.03 3.11 17.87
CA PHE A 68 -25.40 3.29 16.48
C PHE A 68 -24.16 3.54 15.60
N TYR A 69 -23.28 4.47 15.98
CA TYR A 69 -22.08 4.82 15.19
C TYR A 69 -21.17 3.61 14.93
N LEU A 70 -20.96 2.76 15.95
CA LEU A 70 -20.11 1.58 15.81
C LEU A 70 -20.77 0.51 14.91
N ARG A 71 -22.09 0.31 15.06
CA ARG A 71 -22.81 -0.67 14.22
C ARG A 71 -22.90 -0.22 12.76
N ASP A 72 -23.10 1.07 12.53
CA ASP A 72 -23.09 1.67 11.19
C ASP A 72 -21.73 1.49 10.52
N GLU A 73 -20.63 1.83 11.20
CA GLU A 73 -19.29 1.67 10.63
C GLU A 73 -18.93 0.19 10.39
N LEU A 74 -19.35 -0.73 11.26
CA LEU A 74 -19.20 -2.16 11.04
C LEU A 74 -20.00 -2.67 9.82
N ALA A 75 -21.19 -2.11 9.58
CA ALA A 75 -21.98 -2.41 8.39
C ALA A 75 -21.29 -1.87 7.13
N ASN A 76 -20.81 -0.62 7.17
CA ASN A 76 -20.05 0.00 6.08
C ASN A 76 -18.80 -0.82 5.72
N LEU A 77 -18.07 -1.33 6.73
CA LEU A 77 -16.91 -2.19 6.52
C LEU A 77 -17.25 -3.52 5.84
N ARG A 78 -18.40 -4.12 6.20
CA ARG A 78 -18.84 -5.40 5.60
C ARG A 78 -19.25 -5.24 4.14
N ASP A 79 -19.80 -4.09 3.79
CA ASP A 79 -20.36 -3.83 2.46
C ASP A 79 -19.31 -3.26 1.48
N MET A 80 -18.05 -3.12 1.92
CA MET A 80 -16.93 -2.68 1.09
C MET A 80 -16.47 -3.82 0.13
N PRO A 81 -16.20 -3.51 -1.16
CA PRO A 81 -15.88 -4.50 -2.21
C PRO A 81 -14.53 -5.22 -2.08
#